data_AF-A0A9W9SGC9-F1
#
_entry.id   AF-A0A9W9SGC9-F1
#
_cell.length_a   1.000
_cell.length_b   1.000
_cell.length_c   1.000
_cell.angle_alpha   90.00
_cell.angle_beta   90.00
_cell.angle_gamma   90.00
#
_symmetry.space_group_name_H-M   'P 1'
#
loop_
_entity.id
_entity.type
_entity.pdbx_description
1 polymer ?
#
loop_
_entity_poly.entity_id
_entity_poly.type
_entity_poly.pdbx_seq_one_letter_code
_entity_poly.pdbx_strand_id
1 'polypeptide(L)'
;MIWRVEQSLIVGLVLFTRTALATNCTTASVASESDAETLRQSCQVITGDLTIGPFAQNTSTINLNLDGITTVKGNIKHDFGSSEFWIEETPFTLTWSTLTKIGGSLVFGDDVCNMHNLTLPNLTTVGGSFSMGIWCSNLTYLDITSLEYVGDLEISGKNLKTLRHTKLSNATGLWIYDNLLDSVDSLFNNPLNITAGAEIETLPNVKNVTIGLRSVDRLNVYSNLTVILGGSSATEMSLGSVELADLTGLQRSSSLEKLTANNITVEPSGSMPEIYLPFDDLRLVYIKEGSYSDVVTLRLPPKAVNWTGGFELSVYESPGLNLSSMYGVDDQGNSVQTWYWPTNVSSVGIYNAIIANSFFDTFVAQQNGSMNATGDTPSTLSYFSLEATNRSHLDCTTFNNLQKMNRLPQTEATFASTTGYYCESRGLHWDWWGGESENLRVV
;
A
#
# COMPACT_ATOMS: atom_id res chain seq x y z
N MET A 1 32.97 86.05 -47.60
CA MET A 1 31.93 85.21 -48.24
C MET A 1 32.48 83.80 -48.25
N ILE A 2 31.93 82.95 -47.37
CA ILE A 2 32.55 81.74 -46.83
C ILE A 2 32.17 80.53 -47.69
N TRP A 3 33.16 79.67 -47.97
CA TRP A 3 33.03 78.39 -48.68
C TRP A 3 32.18 77.39 -47.87
N ARG A 4 31.21 76.74 -48.52
CA ARG A 4 30.52 75.55 -47.99
C ARG A 4 31.21 74.29 -48.53
N VAL A 5 31.63 73.43 -47.61
CA VAL A 5 31.99 72.03 -47.86
C VAL A 5 30.83 71.19 -47.33
N GLU A 6 30.18 70.42 -48.20
CA GLU A 6 29.20 69.43 -47.79
C GLU A 6 29.93 68.12 -47.46
N GLN A 7 29.85 67.70 -46.19
CA GLN A 7 30.17 66.34 -45.76
C GLN A 7 28.85 65.65 -45.41
N SER A 8 28.44 64.68 -46.24
CA SER A 8 27.34 63.77 -45.91
C SER A 8 27.84 62.70 -44.95
N LEU A 9 27.29 62.72 -43.74
CA LEU A 9 27.48 61.71 -42.70
C LEU A 9 26.79 60.39 -43.12
N ILE A 10 27.56 59.31 -43.25
CA ILE A 10 27.03 57.95 -43.31
C ILE A 10 26.81 57.49 -41.87
N VAL A 11 25.54 57.40 -41.45
CA VAL A 11 25.15 56.78 -40.18
C VAL A 11 25.10 55.27 -40.37
N GLY A 12 26.11 54.58 -39.81
CA GLY A 12 26.16 53.12 -39.75
C GLY A 12 25.12 52.56 -38.78
N LEU A 13 24.14 51.83 -39.32
CA LEU A 13 23.18 51.04 -38.56
C LEU A 13 23.87 49.74 -38.11
N VAL A 14 24.40 49.71 -36.89
CA VAL A 14 24.89 48.48 -36.24
C VAL A 14 23.67 47.70 -35.75
N LEU A 15 23.17 46.79 -36.59
CA LEU A 15 22.21 45.77 -36.19
C LEU A 15 22.92 44.76 -35.29
N PHE A 16 22.71 44.86 -33.97
CA PHE A 16 22.96 43.76 -33.05
C PHE A 16 21.94 42.65 -33.34
N THR A 17 22.23 41.79 -34.31
CA THR A 17 21.55 40.52 -34.45
C THR A 17 21.91 39.68 -33.23
N ARG A 18 21.04 39.61 -32.24
CA ARG A 18 21.07 38.52 -31.24
C ARG A 18 20.96 37.24 -32.06
N THR A 19 22.04 36.49 -32.16
CA THR A 19 22.01 35.12 -32.64
C THR A 19 21.09 34.37 -31.70
N ALA A 20 19.84 34.16 -32.11
CA ALA A 20 18.96 33.19 -31.46
C ALA A 20 19.64 31.83 -31.65
N LEU A 21 20.41 31.40 -30.65
CA LEU A 21 20.79 30.01 -30.54
C LEU A 21 19.47 29.25 -30.54
N ALA A 22 19.26 28.40 -31.55
CA ALA A 22 18.07 27.57 -31.63
C ALA A 22 18.17 26.54 -30.49
N THR A 23 17.68 26.91 -29.31
CA THR A 23 17.60 25.99 -28.18
C THR A 23 16.60 24.89 -28.53
N ASN A 24 17.03 23.65 -28.38
CA ASN A 24 16.19 22.50 -28.72
C ASN A 24 15.09 22.33 -27.66
N CYS A 25 13.88 22.81 -27.96
CA CYS A 25 12.72 22.56 -27.12
C CYS A 25 12.08 21.18 -27.37
N THR A 26 12.74 20.28 -28.11
CA THR A 26 12.25 18.91 -28.33
C THR A 26 12.75 17.99 -27.24
N THR A 27 14.06 17.85 -27.09
CA THR A 27 14.68 17.12 -25.98
C THR A 27 15.73 18.04 -25.38
N ALA A 28 15.65 18.23 -24.07
CA ALA A 28 16.50 19.16 -23.35
C ALA A 28 17.18 18.48 -22.18
N SER A 29 18.35 19.01 -21.78
CA SER A 29 19.07 18.59 -20.59
C SER A 29 19.49 19.83 -19.80
N VAL A 30 19.47 19.74 -18.48
CA VAL A 30 19.87 20.81 -17.57
C VAL A 30 20.90 20.25 -16.60
N ALA A 31 22.17 20.61 -16.79
CA ALA A 31 23.29 20.18 -15.95
C ALA A 31 23.86 21.32 -15.09
N SER A 32 23.29 22.53 -15.21
CA SER A 32 23.72 23.74 -14.50
C SER A 32 22.61 24.79 -14.43
N GLU A 33 22.79 25.80 -13.58
CA GLU A 33 21.88 26.96 -13.49
C GLU A 33 21.84 27.76 -14.81
N SER A 34 22.94 27.79 -15.57
CA SER A 34 23.00 28.46 -16.88
C SER A 34 22.19 27.74 -17.95
N ASP A 35 22.14 26.41 -17.91
CA ASP A 35 21.32 25.62 -18.83
C ASP A 35 19.84 25.86 -18.55
N ALA A 36 19.47 25.89 -17.26
CA ALA A 36 18.13 26.22 -16.82
C ALA A 36 17.72 27.62 -17.31
N GLU A 37 18.58 28.62 -17.17
CA GLU A 37 18.34 29.98 -17.68
C GLU A 37 18.13 30.01 -19.19
N THR A 38 18.99 29.33 -19.94
CA THR A 38 18.90 29.26 -21.41
C THR A 38 17.59 28.62 -21.84
N LEU A 39 17.19 27.54 -21.16
CA LEU A 39 15.95 26.83 -21.46
C LEU A 39 14.72 27.69 -21.17
N ARG A 40 14.67 28.38 -20.01
CA ARG A 40 13.60 29.30 -19.62
C ARG A 40 13.40 30.45 -20.60
N GLN A 41 14.49 31.02 -21.11
CA GLN A 41 14.43 32.11 -22.07
C GLN A 41 13.97 31.67 -23.48
N SER A 42 14.15 30.39 -23.80
CA SER A 42 13.99 29.89 -25.17
C SER A 42 12.75 29.02 -25.36
N CYS A 43 12.27 28.35 -24.31
CA CYS A 43 11.23 27.34 -24.39
C CYS A 43 10.12 27.65 -23.39
N GLN A 44 8.89 27.82 -23.88
CA GLN A 44 7.70 27.78 -23.03
C GLN A 44 7.17 26.35 -22.89
N VAL A 45 7.38 25.50 -23.90
CA VAL A 45 6.92 24.11 -23.94
C VAL A 45 8.09 23.24 -24.42
N ILE A 46 8.36 22.15 -23.69
CA ILE A 46 9.28 21.09 -24.13
C ILE A 46 8.44 19.98 -24.76
N THR A 47 8.66 19.65 -26.04
CA THR A 47 7.81 18.72 -26.79
C THR A 47 8.18 17.25 -26.63
N GLY A 48 9.30 16.94 -26.00
CA GLY A 48 9.77 15.60 -25.64
C GLY A 48 10.32 15.59 -24.21
N ASP A 49 11.38 14.82 -23.99
CA ASP A 49 11.92 14.57 -22.63
C ASP A 49 12.84 15.69 -22.13
N LEU A 50 12.86 15.86 -20.81
CA LEU A 50 13.78 16.72 -20.07
C LEU A 50 14.61 15.88 -19.09
N THR A 51 15.93 15.96 -19.22
CA THR A 51 16.87 15.36 -18.27
C THR A 51 17.43 16.41 -17.33
N ILE A 52 17.46 16.13 -16.04
CA ILE A 52 18.09 16.96 -15.00
C ILE A 52 19.36 16.25 -14.53
N GLY A 53 20.50 16.92 -14.58
CA GLY A 53 21.81 16.31 -14.37
C GLY A 53 22.42 15.72 -15.65
N PRO A 54 23.62 15.10 -15.54
CA PRO A 54 24.42 15.00 -14.34
C PRO A 54 25.06 16.34 -13.95
N PHE A 55 25.25 16.53 -12.65
CA PHE A 55 25.89 17.74 -12.13
C PHE A 55 27.41 17.55 -12.03
N ALA A 56 28.14 18.66 -12.21
CA ALA A 56 29.57 18.65 -11.95
C ALA A 56 29.84 18.36 -10.46
N GLN A 57 30.74 17.42 -10.19
CA GLN A 57 31.06 16.97 -8.84
C GLN A 57 31.75 18.05 -7.99
N ASN A 58 31.59 17.95 -6.66
CA ASN A 58 32.26 18.80 -5.67
C ASN A 58 31.99 20.30 -5.81
N THR A 59 30.85 20.68 -6.39
CA THR A 59 30.42 22.08 -6.39
C THR A 59 29.56 22.36 -5.17
N SER A 60 29.35 23.65 -4.87
CA SER A 60 28.29 24.05 -3.94
C SER A 60 26.93 23.57 -4.44
N THR A 61 25.94 23.56 -3.55
CA THR A 61 24.54 23.24 -3.89
C THR A 61 24.05 24.00 -5.12
N ILE A 62 23.46 23.30 -6.09
CA ILE A 62 22.89 23.85 -7.32
C ILE A 62 21.41 24.19 -7.11
N ASN A 63 20.99 25.39 -7.52
CA ASN A 63 19.59 25.81 -7.38
C ASN A 63 18.97 26.01 -8.76
N LEU A 64 18.26 24.99 -9.23
CA LEU A 64 17.60 25.03 -10.52
C LEU A 64 16.25 25.74 -10.40
N ASN A 65 16.08 26.82 -11.16
CA ASN A 65 14.79 27.43 -11.41
C ASN A 65 14.43 27.18 -12.88
N LEU A 66 13.25 26.64 -13.17
CA LEU A 66 12.74 26.41 -14.53
C LEU A 66 11.47 27.22 -14.86
N ASP A 67 11.19 28.25 -14.06
CA ASP A 67 10.08 29.19 -14.27
C ASP A 67 10.14 29.84 -15.65
N GLY A 68 9.00 29.84 -16.34
CA GLY A 68 8.82 30.26 -17.72
C GLY A 68 8.34 29.11 -18.60
N ILE A 69 8.78 27.88 -18.31
CA ILE A 69 8.33 26.67 -19.01
C ILE A 69 7.02 26.21 -18.35
N THR A 70 5.97 25.96 -19.13
CA THR A 70 4.64 25.61 -18.61
C THR A 70 4.27 24.15 -18.81
N THR A 71 4.91 23.46 -19.77
CA THR A 71 4.56 22.09 -20.11
C THR A 71 5.78 21.31 -20.60
N VAL A 72 5.90 20.06 -20.15
CA VAL A 72 6.79 19.04 -20.74
C VAL A 72 5.90 17.95 -21.30
N LYS A 73 5.99 17.65 -22.60
CA LYS A 73 5.15 16.62 -23.22
C LYS A 73 5.68 15.20 -23.01
N GLY A 74 6.99 15.06 -22.87
CA GLY A 74 7.64 13.79 -22.55
C GLY A 74 7.82 13.59 -21.05
N ASN A 75 8.86 12.85 -20.70
CA ASN A 75 9.26 12.54 -19.34
C ASN A 75 10.20 13.61 -18.76
N ILE A 76 10.21 13.72 -17.44
CA ILE A 76 11.23 14.41 -16.67
C ILE A 76 11.98 13.35 -15.87
N LYS A 77 13.29 13.27 -16.03
CA LYS A 77 14.11 12.30 -15.30
C LYS A 77 15.39 12.91 -14.76
N HIS A 78 15.84 12.36 -13.64
CA HIS A 78 17.18 12.59 -13.14
C HIS A 78 18.20 11.74 -13.92
N ASP A 79 19.38 12.28 -14.20
CA ASP A 79 20.52 11.55 -14.74
C ASP A 79 21.72 11.76 -13.81
N PHE A 80 22.10 10.70 -13.11
CA PHE A 80 23.27 10.67 -12.23
C PHE A 80 24.60 10.56 -13.03
N GLY A 81 24.52 10.36 -14.34
CA GLY A 81 25.67 10.26 -15.24
C GLY A 81 26.38 8.91 -15.19
N SER A 82 27.50 8.81 -15.91
CA SER A 82 28.33 7.61 -15.96
C SER A 82 29.35 7.59 -14.82
N SER A 83 28.94 7.27 -13.60
CA SER A 83 29.93 6.93 -12.57
C SER A 83 29.41 5.89 -11.60
N GLU A 84 30.35 5.05 -11.16
CA GLU A 84 30.19 3.99 -10.17
C GLU A 84 29.45 4.50 -8.92
N PHE A 85 28.68 3.61 -8.27
CA PHE A 85 27.79 3.80 -7.11
C PHE A 85 28.39 4.52 -5.86
N TRP A 86 29.60 5.07 -5.94
CA TRP A 86 30.42 5.54 -4.83
C TRP A 86 30.77 7.02 -4.87
N ILE A 87 30.27 7.80 -5.84
CA ILE A 87 30.57 9.22 -5.93
C ILE A 87 29.44 10.06 -5.32
N GLU A 88 29.81 10.98 -4.41
CA GLU A 88 28.89 11.98 -3.87
C GLU A 88 28.45 12.94 -4.99
N GLU A 89 27.16 12.92 -5.29
CA GLU A 89 26.55 13.88 -6.20
C GLU A 89 26.46 15.26 -5.54
N THR A 90 26.61 16.31 -6.34
CA THR A 90 26.37 17.69 -5.87
C THR A 90 24.91 17.85 -5.40
N PRO A 91 24.68 18.33 -4.16
CA PRO A 91 23.33 18.64 -3.71
C PRO A 91 22.60 19.61 -4.63
N PHE A 92 21.29 19.43 -4.84
CA PHE A 92 20.52 20.38 -5.62
C PHE A 92 19.09 20.62 -5.13
N THR A 93 18.51 21.73 -5.58
CA THR A 93 17.09 22.05 -5.41
C THR A 93 16.47 22.37 -6.77
N LEU A 94 15.18 22.06 -6.93
CA LEU A 94 14.43 22.34 -8.15
C LEU A 94 13.15 23.10 -7.82
N THR A 95 13.01 24.31 -8.38
CA THR A 95 11.80 25.12 -8.31
C THR A 95 11.24 25.37 -9.70
N TRP A 96 9.94 25.12 -9.87
CA TRP A 96 9.27 25.28 -11.15
C TRP A 96 7.79 25.63 -10.95
N SER A 97 7.55 26.89 -10.60
CA SER A 97 6.23 27.43 -10.30
C SER A 97 5.34 27.61 -11.53
N THR A 98 5.89 27.70 -12.76
CA THR A 98 5.05 27.86 -13.96
C THR A 98 4.60 26.54 -14.59
N LEU A 99 5.18 25.41 -14.19
CA LEU A 99 4.84 24.09 -14.73
C LEU A 99 3.42 23.72 -14.32
N THR A 100 2.58 23.40 -15.30
CA THR A 100 1.20 22.96 -15.04
C THR A 100 0.94 21.53 -15.46
N LYS A 101 1.72 21.00 -16.41
CA LYS A 101 1.48 19.67 -16.99
C LYS A 101 2.77 18.96 -17.41
N ILE A 102 2.83 17.67 -17.09
CA ILE A 102 3.80 16.69 -17.62
C ILE A 102 3.00 15.65 -18.40
N GLY A 103 3.39 15.40 -19.66
CA GLY A 103 2.70 14.44 -20.53
C GLY A 103 3.12 12.99 -20.26
N GLY A 104 4.40 12.76 -19.93
CA GLY A 104 4.92 11.47 -19.47
C GLY A 104 5.00 11.40 -17.95
N SER A 105 6.08 10.79 -17.47
CA SER A 105 6.38 10.61 -16.04
C SER A 105 7.38 11.65 -15.52
N LEU A 106 7.34 11.93 -14.22
CA LEU A 106 8.40 12.58 -13.46
C LEU A 106 9.06 11.52 -12.58
N VAL A 107 10.36 11.28 -12.75
CA VAL A 107 11.06 10.20 -12.05
C VAL A 107 12.40 10.70 -11.50
N PHE A 108 12.52 10.69 -10.19
CA PHE A 108 13.75 10.98 -9.45
C PHE A 108 13.97 9.88 -8.42
N GLY A 109 15.22 9.47 -8.17
CA GLY A 109 15.50 8.45 -7.15
C GLY A 109 15.42 6.99 -7.62
N ASP A 110 15.33 6.74 -8.93
CA ASP A 110 15.67 5.44 -9.53
C ASP A 110 17.17 5.14 -9.36
N ASP A 111 17.97 6.19 -9.49
CA ASP A 111 19.40 6.22 -9.20
C ASP A 111 19.68 7.22 -8.05
N VAL A 112 20.92 7.26 -7.57
CA VAL A 112 21.38 8.22 -6.56
C VAL A 112 20.92 9.63 -6.94
N CYS A 113 20.23 10.29 -6.01
CA CYS A 113 19.61 11.59 -6.20
C CYS A 113 19.86 12.45 -4.96
N ASN A 114 20.71 13.47 -5.09
CA ASN A 114 21.03 14.38 -3.99
C ASN A 114 20.12 15.64 -3.96
N MET A 115 18.85 15.48 -4.34
CA MET A 115 17.87 16.57 -4.28
C MET A 115 17.43 16.80 -2.84
N HIS A 116 17.41 18.07 -2.42
CA HIS A 116 16.93 18.45 -1.09
C HIS A 116 15.47 18.93 -1.11
N ASN A 117 15.10 19.69 -2.14
CA ASN A 117 13.76 20.31 -2.26
C ASN A 117 13.25 20.21 -3.71
N LEU A 118 11.99 19.83 -3.87
CA LEU A 118 11.25 19.90 -5.14
C LEU A 118 9.99 20.74 -4.96
N THR A 119 9.87 21.83 -5.72
CA THR A 119 8.76 22.79 -5.62
C THR A 119 8.06 22.98 -6.97
N LEU A 120 6.89 22.35 -7.12
CA LEU A 120 6.03 22.31 -8.31
C LEU A 120 4.59 22.74 -7.97
N PRO A 121 4.37 23.91 -7.35
CA PRO A 121 3.10 24.23 -6.67
C PRO A 121 1.90 24.35 -7.63
N ASN A 122 2.14 24.62 -8.91
CA ASN A 122 1.09 24.76 -9.94
C ASN A 122 1.00 23.55 -10.88
N LEU A 123 1.78 22.49 -10.65
CA LEU A 123 1.66 21.25 -11.42
C LEU A 123 0.32 20.62 -11.10
N THR A 124 -0.53 20.43 -12.11
CA THR A 124 -1.89 19.90 -11.95
C THR A 124 -2.06 18.48 -12.50
N THR A 125 -1.23 18.12 -13.48
CA THR A 125 -1.37 16.85 -14.21
C THR A 125 -0.02 16.24 -14.54
N VAL A 126 0.13 14.95 -14.24
CA VAL A 126 1.19 14.08 -14.75
C VAL A 126 0.52 12.92 -15.47
N GLY A 127 0.84 12.74 -16.75
CA GLY A 127 0.18 11.70 -17.57
C GLY A 127 0.61 10.28 -17.21
N GLY A 128 1.86 10.11 -16.80
CA GLY A 128 2.41 8.85 -16.29
C GLY A 128 2.59 8.87 -14.78
N SER A 129 3.74 8.40 -14.32
CA SER A 129 4.07 8.29 -12.90
C SER A 129 4.69 9.59 -12.37
N PHE A 130 4.37 9.96 -11.14
CA PHE A 130 5.17 10.86 -10.33
C PHE A 130 5.88 10.01 -9.29
N SER A 131 7.18 9.77 -9.48
CA SER A 131 7.99 8.93 -8.58
C SER A 131 9.14 9.73 -7.99
N MET A 132 9.17 9.73 -6.66
CA MET A 132 10.33 10.07 -5.84
C MET A 132 10.82 8.77 -5.20
N GLY A 133 11.81 8.11 -5.78
CA GLY A 133 12.30 6.82 -5.32
C GLY A 133 13.23 6.89 -4.10
N ILE A 134 13.50 5.71 -3.52
CA ILE A 134 14.29 5.52 -2.27
C ILE A 134 15.67 6.18 -2.32
N TRP A 135 16.28 6.28 -3.51
CA TRP A 135 17.63 6.82 -3.68
C TRP A 135 17.67 8.35 -3.67
N CYS A 136 16.50 9.01 -3.66
CA CYS A 136 16.40 10.44 -3.37
C CYS A 136 16.24 10.73 -1.87
N SER A 137 17.03 10.03 -1.04
CA SER A 137 16.89 10.01 0.42
C SER A 137 17.13 11.36 1.11
N ASN A 138 17.80 12.32 0.45
CA ASN A 138 18.07 13.66 1.00
C ASN A 138 16.91 14.64 0.78
N LEU A 139 15.84 14.24 0.09
CA LEU A 139 14.66 15.07 -0.08
C LEU A 139 14.03 15.33 1.29
N THR A 140 13.87 16.60 1.65
CA THR A 140 13.24 17.02 2.92
C THR A 140 11.92 17.75 2.72
N TYR A 141 11.72 18.36 1.55
CA TYR A 141 10.54 19.16 1.20
C TYR A 141 10.06 18.86 -0.22
N LEU A 142 8.77 18.52 -0.35
CA LEU A 142 8.08 18.30 -1.60
C LEU A 142 6.81 19.17 -1.64
N ASP A 143 6.71 20.04 -2.64
CA ASP A 143 5.51 20.86 -2.88
C ASP A 143 4.91 20.53 -4.24
N ILE A 144 3.78 19.83 -4.19
CA ILE A 144 2.91 19.48 -5.31
C ILE A 144 1.48 19.94 -4.99
N THR A 145 1.35 21.13 -4.40
CA THR A 145 0.11 21.64 -3.79
C THR A 145 -1.13 21.47 -4.68
N SER A 146 -0.98 21.67 -5.99
CA SER A 146 -2.06 21.65 -6.97
C SER A 146 -2.15 20.36 -7.80
N LEU A 147 -1.36 19.33 -7.50
CA LEU A 147 -1.40 18.08 -8.27
C LEU A 147 -2.74 17.38 -8.04
N GLU A 148 -3.55 17.26 -9.09
CA GLU A 148 -4.89 16.65 -9.00
C GLU A 148 -5.01 15.34 -9.77
N TYR A 149 -4.23 15.20 -10.85
CA TYR A 149 -4.29 14.06 -11.77
C TYR A 149 -2.89 13.48 -11.97
N VAL A 150 -2.75 12.20 -11.68
CA VAL A 150 -1.53 11.44 -11.89
C VAL A 150 -1.93 10.05 -12.37
N GLY A 151 -1.07 9.37 -13.13
CA GLY A 151 -1.20 7.92 -13.25
C GLY A 151 -0.86 7.33 -11.89
N ASP A 152 0.42 7.07 -11.67
CA ASP A 152 0.92 6.44 -10.46
C ASP A 152 1.66 7.46 -9.60
N LEU A 153 1.36 7.55 -8.30
CA LEU A 153 2.08 8.40 -7.37
C LEU A 153 2.90 7.54 -6.41
N GLU A 154 4.22 7.67 -6.48
CA GLU A 154 5.16 7.07 -5.55
C GLU A 154 5.93 8.19 -4.83
N ILE A 155 5.85 8.22 -3.51
CA ILE A 155 6.69 9.11 -2.70
C ILE A 155 7.44 8.27 -1.69
N SER A 156 8.71 8.08 -2.01
CA SER A 156 9.77 7.64 -1.13
C SER A 156 10.70 8.81 -0.81
N GLY A 157 11.43 8.69 0.29
CA GLY A 157 12.34 9.72 0.74
C GLY A 157 12.48 9.68 2.25
N LYS A 158 13.50 8.95 2.71
CA LYS A 158 13.73 8.68 4.14
C LYS A 158 13.80 9.93 5.02
N ASN A 159 14.20 11.07 4.47
CA ASN A 159 14.29 12.34 5.19
C ASN A 159 13.14 13.32 4.87
N LEU A 160 12.14 12.92 4.08
CA LEU A 160 11.03 13.78 3.67
C LEU A 160 10.16 14.10 4.88
N LYS A 161 10.13 15.37 5.27
CA LYS A 161 9.39 15.88 6.45
C LYS A 161 8.19 16.72 6.08
N THR A 162 8.21 17.33 4.90
CA THR A 162 7.13 18.23 4.49
C THR A 162 6.65 17.86 3.09
N LEU A 163 5.40 17.41 3.02
CA LEU A 163 4.63 17.27 1.79
C LEU A 163 3.55 18.35 1.78
N ARG A 164 3.61 19.26 0.80
CA ARG A 164 2.50 20.18 0.52
C ARG A 164 1.69 19.63 -0.65
N HIS A 165 0.50 19.18 -0.32
CA HIS A 165 -0.44 18.62 -1.27
C HIS A 165 -1.87 18.80 -0.74
N THR A 166 -2.81 19.16 -1.60
CA THR A 166 -4.18 19.48 -1.19
C THR A 166 -5.10 18.28 -1.28
N LYS A 167 -5.22 17.67 -2.47
CA LYS A 167 -6.12 16.55 -2.75
C LYS A 167 -5.79 15.94 -4.11
N LEU A 168 -6.00 14.63 -4.25
CA LEU A 168 -6.02 13.97 -5.54
C LEU A 168 -7.46 13.85 -6.05
N SER A 169 -7.66 14.13 -7.32
CA SER A 169 -8.93 13.88 -8.02
C SER A 169 -8.89 12.60 -8.87
N ASN A 170 -7.69 12.16 -9.27
CA ASN A 170 -7.47 10.91 -9.99
C ASN A 170 -6.05 10.37 -9.76
N ALA A 171 -5.96 9.06 -9.55
CA ALA A 171 -4.74 8.27 -9.55
C ALA A 171 -5.08 6.82 -9.94
N THR A 172 -4.17 6.12 -10.61
CA THR A 172 -4.23 4.67 -10.86
C THR A 172 -3.58 3.86 -9.75
N GLY A 173 -2.57 4.41 -9.08
CA GLY A 173 -1.83 3.78 -7.99
C GLY A 173 -1.22 4.79 -7.02
N LEU A 174 -1.06 4.38 -5.76
CA LEU A 174 -0.55 5.21 -4.65
C LEU A 174 0.45 4.42 -3.81
N TRP A 175 1.69 4.86 -3.70
CA TRP A 175 2.71 4.20 -2.91
C TRP A 175 3.46 5.22 -2.06
N ILE A 176 3.44 5.01 -0.75
CA ILE A 176 4.17 5.84 0.21
C ILE A 176 5.11 4.95 1.01
N TYR A 177 6.40 5.22 0.86
CA TYR A 177 7.48 4.41 1.39
C TYR A 177 8.41 5.24 2.26
N ASP A 178 8.76 4.73 3.45
CA ASP A 178 9.80 5.26 4.34
C ASP A 178 9.98 6.79 4.30
N ASN A 179 9.15 7.51 5.06
CA ASN A 179 9.21 8.98 5.15
C ASN A 179 9.10 9.44 6.60
N LEU A 180 9.29 10.75 6.85
CA LEU A 180 9.10 11.38 8.15
C LEU A 180 7.91 12.36 8.16
N LEU A 181 6.94 12.13 7.26
CA LEU A 181 5.74 12.95 7.15
C LEU A 181 4.86 12.82 8.39
N ASP A 182 4.20 13.90 8.79
CA ASP A 182 3.26 13.90 9.91
C ASP A 182 1.83 13.47 9.50
N SER A 183 1.52 13.49 8.19
CA SER A 183 0.24 13.04 7.63
C SER A 183 0.38 12.72 6.13
N VAL A 184 -0.47 11.79 5.66
CA VAL A 184 -0.64 11.42 4.24
C VAL A 184 -2.10 11.55 3.80
N ASP A 185 -2.95 12.21 4.58
CA ASP A 185 -4.40 12.27 4.34
C ASP A 185 -4.75 12.91 3.00
N SER A 186 -3.98 13.90 2.55
CA SER A 186 -4.22 14.54 1.26
C SER A 186 -4.07 13.57 0.07
N LEU A 187 -3.44 12.42 0.25
CA LEU A 187 -3.28 11.36 -0.76
C LEU A 187 -4.34 10.27 -0.59
N PHE A 188 -4.53 9.75 0.63
CA PHE A 188 -5.38 8.58 0.87
C PHE A 188 -6.82 8.89 1.27
N ASN A 189 -7.13 10.09 1.77
CA ASN A 189 -8.49 10.48 2.18
C ASN A 189 -9.27 11.11 1.02
N ASN A 190 -9.18 10.50 -0.17
CA ASN A 190 -9.87 10.94 -1.38
C ASN A 190 -10.72 9.79 -1.95
N PRO A 191 -11.93 10.04 -2.48
CA PRO A 191 -12.83 9.01 -2.98
C PRO A 191 -12.43 8.50 -4.39
N LEU A 192 -11.21 7.97 -4.50
CA LEU A 192 -10.61 7.47 -5.74
C LEU A 192 -10.95 6.01 -6.02
N ASN A 193 -10.88 5.61 -7.29
CA ASN A 193 -10.91 4.21 -7.71
C ASN A 193 -9.51 3.83 -8.19
N ILE A 194 -8.78 3.10 -7.35
CA ILE A 194 -7.38 2.72 -7.58
C ILE A 194 -7.35 1.31 -8.18
N THR A 195 -6.59 1.11 -9.26
CA THR A 195 -6.56 -0.18 -9.99
C THR A 195 -5.18 -0.84 -9.96
N ALA A 196 -4.09 -0.07 -9.87
CA ALA A 196 -2.75 -0.63 -9.75
C ALA A 196 -2.43 -1.10 -8.31
N GLY A 197 -2.97 -0.40 -7.31
CA GLY A 197 -2.80 -0.71 -5.90
C GLY A 197 -2.53 0.54 -5.05
N ALA A 198 -2.65 0.37 -3.75
CA ALA A 198 -2.33 1.37 -2.75
C ALA A 198 -1.44 0.75 -1.67
N GLU A 199 -0.37 1.44 -1.28
CA GLU A 199 0.60 0.93 -0.31
C GLU A 199 1.10 2.04 0.62
N ILE A 200 1.19 1.71 1.90
CA ILE A 200 1.76 2.54 2.94
C ILE A 200 2.75 1.69 3.73
N GLU A 201 4.02 2.05 3.73
CA GLU A 201 5.04 1.44 4.58
C GLU A 201 5.36 2.35 5.78
N THR A 202 6.61 2.34 6.25
CA THR A 202 7.03 2.95 7.51
C THR A 202 6.78 4.46 7.56
N LEU A 203 5.85 4.88 8.42
CA LEU A 203 5.51 6.27 8.68
C LEU A 203 5.59 6.56 10.19
N PRO A 204 6.81 6.68 10.76
CA PRO A 204 7.03 6.71 12.21
C PRO A 204 6.40 7.91 12.92
N ASN A 205 6.10 9.00 12.20
CA ASN A 205 5.47 10.20 12.76
C ASN A 205 3.94 10.20 12.60
N VAL A 206 3.39 9.30 11.78
CA VAL A 206 1.95 9.20 11.52
C VAL A 206 1.33 8.20 12.49
N LYS A 207 0.37 8.66 13.30
CA LYS A 207 -0.33 7.79 14.27
C LYS A 207 -1.56 7.12 13.68
N ASN A 208 -2.28 7.84 12.82
CA ASN A 208 -3.52 7.39 12.22
C ASN A 208 -3.52 7.76 10.74
N VAL A 209 -4.08 6.91 9.88
CA VAL A 209 -4.34 7.23 8.48
C VAL A 209 -5.80 6.95 8.16
N THR A 210 -6.47 7.91 7.51
CA THR A 210 -7.81 7.69 6.95
C THR A 210 -7.71 7.28 5.49
N ILE A 211 -8.11 6.05 5.17
CA ILE A 211 -8.20 5.55 3.80
C ILE A 211 -9.62 5.84 3.28
N GLY A 212 -9.73 6.91 2.50
CA GLY A 212 -10.98 7.39 1.90
C GLY A 212 -11.27 6.91 0.49
N LEU A 213 -10.48 5.95 -0.02
CA LEU A 213 -10.65 5.38 -1.36
C LEU A 213 -12.04 4.76 -1.52
N ARG A 214 -12.68 4.97 -2.68
CA ARG A 214 -13.97 4.34 -3.02
C ARG A 214 -13.76 2.86 -3.35
N SER A 215 -12.76 2.58 -4.18
CA SER A 215 -12.35 1.22 -4.46
C SER A 215 -10.85 1.11 -4.64
N VAL A 216 -10.29 -0.04 -4.27
CA VAL A 216 -8.90 -0.38 -4.55
C VAL A 216 -8.73 -1.89 -4.72
N ASP A 217 -8.02 -2.30 -5.77
CA ASP A 217 -7.79 -3.71 -6.08
C ASP A 217 -6.86 -4.39 -5.04
N ARG A 218 -5.83 -3.68 -4.57
CA ARG A 218 -4.92 -4.12 -3.51
C ARG A 218 -4.54 -2.96 -2.58
N LEU A 219 -4.74 -3.13 -1.28
CA LEU A 219 -4.35 -2.19 -0.24
C LEU A 219 -3.37 -2.86 0.73
N ASN A 220 -2.15 -2.35 0.80
CA ASN A 220 -1.11 -2.81 1.70
C ASN A 220 -0.81 -1.72 2.73
N VAL A 221 -0.76 -2.07 4.02
CA VAL A 221 -0.33 -1.17 5.08
C VAL A 221 0.61 -1.91 6.02
N TYR A 222 1.88 -1.50 6.02
CA TYR A 222 2.97 -2.07 6.81
C TYR A 222 3.58 -0.99 7.70
N SER A 223 2.84 -0.58 8.72
CA SER A 223 3.20 0.62 9.48
C SER A 223 2.58 0.64 10.87
N ASN A 224 3.33 1.16 11.85
CA ASN A 224 2.91 1.26 13.24
C ASN A 224 1.90 2.40 13.48
N LEU A 225 0.69 2.23 12.93
CA LEU A 225 -0.38 3.22 12.96
C LEU A 225 -1.77 2.57 13.03
N THR A 226 -2.78 3.39 13.32
CA THR A 226 -4.18 2.99 13.23
C THR A 226 -4.75 3.32 11.85
N VAL A 227 -5.34 2.33 11.18
CA VAL A 227 -6.01 2.50 9.90
C VAL A 227 -7.50 2.76 10.11
N ILE A 228 -8.02 3.85 9.55
CA ILE A 228 -9.45 4.16 9.52
C ILE A 228 -9.96 3.98 8.09
N LEU A 229 -10.78 2.96 7.86
CA LEU A 229 -11.40 2.69 6.58
C LEU A 229 -12.65 3.56 6.40
N GLY A 230 -12.70 4.31 5.30
CA GLY A 230 -13.79 5.22 4.97
C GLY A 230 -13.45 6.67 5.27
N GLY A 231 -13.39 7.49 4.23
CA GLY A 231 -13.22 8.94 4.37
C GLY A 231 -14.46 9.59 4.94
N SER A 232 -14.34 10.84 5.42
CA SER A 232 -15.41 11.57 6.09
C SER A 232 -16.69 11.78 5.26
N SER A 233 -16.60 11.60 3.94
CA SER A 233 -17.73 11.71 2.99
C SER A 233 -18.06 10.40 2.26
N ALA A 234 -17.30 9.33 2.51
CA ALA A 234 -17.55 8.04 1.88
C ALA A 234 -18.69 7.32 2.62
N THR A 235 -19.70 6.88 1.86
CA THR A 235 -20.78 6.01 2.34
C THR A 235 -20.56 4.55 1.94
N GLU A 236 -19.82 4.30 0.87
CA GLU A 236 -19.49 2.98 0.36
C GLU A 236 -17.99 2.84 0.05
N MET A 237 -17.43 1.68 0.35
CA MET A 237 -16.04 1.32 0.07
C MET A 237 -15.94 -0.16 -0.31
N SER A 238 -15.16 -0.48 -1.35
CA SER A 238 -14.95 -1.84 -1.84
C SER A 238 -13.47 -2.14 -2.06
N LEU A 239 -12.95 -3.15 -1.38
CA LEU A 239 -11.54 -3.52 -1.41
C LEU A 239 -11.40 -4.89 -2.07
N GLY A 240 -10.42 -5.04 -2.96
CA GLY A 240 -10.05 -6.36 -3.47
C GLY A 240 -9.30 -7.13 -2.40
N SER A 241 -7.99 -6.93 -2.36
CA SER A 241 -7.07 -7.54 -1.40
C SER A 241 -6.64 -6.51 -0.36
N VAL A 242 -6.64 -6.88 0.92
CA VAL A 242 -6.17 -6.01 2.00
C VAL A 242 -5.10 -6.74 2.79
N GLU A 243 -3.90 -6.17 2.92
CA GLU A 243 -2.80 -6.74 3.69
C GLU A 243 -2.34 -5.73 4.74
N LEU A 244 -2.40 -6.14 6.01
CA LEU A 244 -2.15 -5.27 7.15
C LEU A 244 -1.08 -5.91 8.05
N ALA A 245 0.05 -5.24 8.23
CA ALA A 245 1.06 -5.63 9.21
C ALA A 245 1.47 -4.44 10.09
N ASP A 246 1.97 -4.76 11.28
CA ASP A 246 2.49 -3.80 12.25
C ASP A 246 1.50 -2.73 12.76
N LEU A 247 0.20 -2.94 12.57
CA LEU A 247 -0.81 -1.97 12.99
C LEU A 247 -0.97 -1.84 14.51
N THR A 248 -1.40 -0.66 14.95
CA THR A 248 -1.92 -0.43 16.32
C THR A 248 -3.44 -0.47 16.41
N GLY A 249 -4.14 -0.44 15.27
CA GLY A 249 -5.59 -0.57 15.24
C GLY A 249 -6.17 -0.55 13.84
N LEU A 250 -7.36 -1.14 13.72
CA LEU A 250 -8.19 -1.10 12.51
C LEU A 250 -9.59 -0.61 12.89
N GLN A 251 -10.02 0.47 12.25
CA GLN A 251 -11.30 1.11 12.52
C GLN A 251 -12.08 1.33 11.24
N ARG A 252 -13.40 1.44 11.39
CA ARG A 252 -14.31 1.85 10.34
C ARG A 252 -14.88 3.21 10.67
N SER A 253 -14.88 4.10 9.69
CA SER A 253 -15.58 5.38 9.80
C SER A 253 -17.07 5.17 10.01
N SER A 254 -17.67 5.98 10.88
CA SER A 254 -19.11 5.99 11.15
C SER A 254 -19.94 6.45 9.96
N SER A 255 -19.34 7.11 8.96
CA SER A 255 -20.01 7.53 7.74
C SER A 255 -20.22 6.39 6.74
N LEU A 256 -19.45 5.29 6.85
CA LEU A 256 -19.57 4.16 5.93
C LEU A 256 -20.82 3.33 6.25
N GLU A 257 -21.78 3.35 5.33
CA GLU A 257 -22.93 2.47 5.31
C GLU A 257 -22.57 1.07 4.80
N LYS A 258 -21.63 0.98 3.84
CA LYS A 258 -21.19 -0.28 3.23
C LYS A 258 -19.67 -0.37 3.09
N LEU A 259 -19.07 -1.43 3.62
CA LEU A 259 -17.65 -1.76 3.48
C LEU A 259 -17.50 -3.23 3.11
N THR A 260 -16.94 -3.51 1.94
CA THR A 260 -16.73 -4.87 1.45
C THR A 260 -15.26 -5.11 1.14
N ALA A 261 -14.79 -6.34 1.35
CA ALA A 261 -13.47 -6.76 0.91
C ALA A 261 -13.54 -8.18 0.32
N ASN A 262 -12.71 -8.51 -0.68
CA ASN A 262 -12.61 -9.90 -1.14
C ASN A 262 -11.77 -10.71 -0.15
N ASN A 263 -10.57 -10.24 0.17
CA ASN A 263 -9.73 -10.88 1.17
C ASN A 263 -9.08 -9.87 2.11
N ILE A 264 -8.77 -10.35 3.32
CA ILE A 264 -7.90 -9.65 4.26
C ILE A 264 -6.84 -10.60 4.80
N THR A 265 -5.60 -10.16 4.74
CA THR A 265 -4.46 -10.71 5.46
C THR A 265 -4.13 -9.78 6.61
N VAL A 266 -4.10 -10.30 7.82
CA VAL A 266 -3.58 -9.57 8.99
C VAL A 266 -2.36 -10.30 9.52
N GLU A 267 -1.26 -9.56 9.61
CA GLU A 267 -0.04 -9.96 10.29
C GLU A 267 0.05 -9.22 11.62
N PRO A 268 -0.50 -9.80 12.70
CA PRO A 268 -0.66 -9.07 13.95
C PRO A 268 0.70 -8.77 14.57
N SER A 269 0.88 -7.53 15.04
CA SER A 269 1.98 -7.19 15.94
C SER A 269 1.50 -7.30 17.39
N GLY A 270 2.42 -7.47 18.34
CA GLY A 270 2.10 -7.47 19.78
C GLY A 270 1.43 -6.19 20.29
N SER A 271 1.21 -5.18 19.43
CA SER A 271 0.54 -3.92 19.77
C SER A 271 -0.99 -3.98 19.66
N MET A 272 -1.57 -5.03 19.07
CA MET A 272 -3.02 -5.13 18.82
C MET A 272 -3.64 -6.36 19.51
N PRO A 273 -4.12 -6.24 20.77
CA PRO A 273 -4.62 -7.38 21.55
C PRO A 273 -5.96 -7.95 21.05
N GLU A 274 -6.78 -7.13 20.35
CA GLU A 274 -8.03 -7.52 19.70
C GLU A 274 -8.02 -7.03 18.24
N ILE A 275 -8.40 -7.90 17.32
CA ILE A 275 -8.57 -7.59 15.89
C ILE A 275 -10.06 -7.57 15.57
N TYR A 276 -10.62 -6.37 15.43
CA TYR A 276 -11.98 -6.20 14.92
C TYR A 276 -11.99 -6.03 13.40
N LEU A 277 -12.73 -6.89 12.69
CA LEU A 277 -12.84 -6.88 11.23
C LEU A 277 -14.16 -6.20 10.79
N PRO A 278 -14.18 -4.91 10.41
CA PRO A 278 -15.41 -4.12 10.35
C PRO A 278 -16.21 -4.27 9.04
N PHE A 279 -16.12 -5.40 8.35
CA PHE A 279 -16.68 -5.60 7.01
C PHE A 279 -18.16 -5.99 7.01
N ASP A 280 -18.89 -5.56 5.99
CA ASP A 280 -20.26 -5.98 5.67
C ASP A 280 -20.31 -7.29 4.90
N ASP A 281 -19.32 -7.55 4.06
CA ASP A 281 -19.12 -8.82 3.34
C ASP A 281 -17.61 -9.02 3.14
N LEU A 282 -17.15 -10.24 3.41
CA LEU A 282 -15.75 -10.64 3.34
C LEU A 282 -15.65 -12.11 2.95
N ARG A 283 -14.86 -12.43 1.92
CA ARG A 283 -14.71 -13.80 1.45
C ARG A 283 -13.59 -14.55 2.15
N LEU A 284 -12.42 -13.95 2.37
CA LEU A 284 -11.27 -14.64 2.99
C LEU A 284 -10.69 -13.84 4.16
N VAL A 285 -10.51 -14.50 5.30
CA VAL A 285 -9.70 -14.03 6.42
C VAL A 285 -8.45 -14.89 6.52
N TYR A 286 -7.29 -14.28 6.31
CA TYR A 286 -5.98 -14.90 6.49
C TYR A 286 -5.26 -14.23 7.66
N ILE A 287 -4.84 -15.00 8.66
CA ILE A 287 -4.10 -14.50 9.83
C ILE A 287 -2.77 -15.23 9.92
N LYS A 288 -1.68 -14.47 10.07
CA LYS A 288 -0.33 -15.01 10.20
C LYS A 288 0.50 -14.20 11.19
N GLU A 289 0.95 -14.83 12.26
CA GLU A 289 1.64 -14.14 13.37
C GLU A 289 3.16 -14.28 13.25
N GLY A 290 3.65 -15.42 12.74
CA GLY A 290 5.07 -15.72 12.49
C GLY A 290 5.92 -15.87 13.76
N SER A 291 5.56 -15.22 14.86
CA SER A 291 6.21 -15.32 16.18
C SER A 291 5.17 -15.13 17.29
N TYR A 292 5.50 -15.50 18.53
CA TYR A 292 4.59 -15.28 19.68
C TYR A 292 4.36 -13.78 19.89
N SER A 293 3.20 -13.30 19.46
CA SER A 293 2.63 -11.98 19.72
C SER A 293 1.58 -12.07 20.83
N ASP A 294 1.27 -10.92 21.43
CA ASP A 294 0.20 -10.79 22.44
C ASP A 294 -1.21 -10.69 21.82
N VAL A 295 -1.39 -11.08 20.56
CA VAL A 295 -2.69 -10.99 19.89
C VAL A 295 -3.61 -12.09 20.38
N VAL A 296 -4.63 -11.71 21.14
CA VAL A 296 -5.44 -12.67 21.89
C VAL A 296 -6.73 -13.00 21.16
N THR A 297 -7.37 -12.07 20.44
CA THR A 297 -8.76 -12.26 20.01
C THR A 297 -9.08 -11.70 18.62
N LEU A 298 -9.93 -12.42 17.90
CA LEU A 298 -10.57 -11.97 16.66
C LEU A 298 -12.04 -11.66 16.92
N ARG A 299 -12.51 -10.54 16.34
CA ARG A 299 -13.90 -10.10 16.46
C ARG A 299 -14.51 -9.81 15.10
N LEU A 300 -15.65 -10.45 14.84
CA LEU A 300 -16.50 -10.22 13.67
C LEU A 300 -17.76 -9.44 14.08
N PRO A 301 -18.36 -8.65 13.17
CA PRO A 301 -19.62 -7.99 13.44
C PRO A 301 -20.78 -9.02 13.39
N PRO A 302 -21.89 -8.81 14.13
CA PRO A 302 -23.01 -9.76 14.14
C PRO A 302 -23.59 -10.08 12.76
N LYS A 303 -23.51 -9.12 11.83
CA LYS A 303 -23.95 -9.27 10.43
C LYS A 303 -23.12 -10.28 9.62
N ALA A 304 -21.96 -10.71 10.12
CA ALA A 304 -21.09 -11.69 9.44
C ALA A 304 -21.77 -13.03 9.16
N VAL A 305 -22.80 -13.39 9.94
CA VAL A 305 -23.64 -14.58 9.68
C VAL A 305 -24.25 -14.59 8.26
N ASN A 306 -24.43 -13.41 7.66
CA ASN A 306 -25.05 -13.20 6.35
C ASN A 306 -24.03 -12.98 5.22
N TRP A 307 -22.73 -13.20 5.45
CA TRP A 307 -21.73 -13.12 4.37
C TRP A 307 -21.99 -14.17 3.30
N THR A 308 -22.00 -13.74 2.05
CA THR A 308 -22.51 -14.56 0.93
C THR A 308 -21.40 -15.07 0.01
N GLY A 309 -20.19 -14.53 0.12
CA GLY A 309 -19.08 -14.78 -0.80
C GLY A 309 -18.42 -16.17 -0.73
N GLY A 310 -18.90 -17.09 0.10
CA GLY A 310 -18.24 -18.37 0.36
C GLY A 310 -17.01 -18.16 1.26
N PHE A 311 -17.28 -17.96 2.55
CA PHE A 311 -16.29 -17.56 3.55
C PHE A 311 -15.19 -18.62 3.77
N GLU A 312 -13.95 -18.15 3.75
CA GLU A 312 -12.73 -18.91 3.97
C GLU A 312 -12.01 -18.34 5.21
N LEU A 313 -11.67 -19.21 6.16
CA LEU A 313 -10.82 -18.87 7.31
C LEU A 313 -9.49 -19.61 7.18
N SER A 314 -8.38 -18.89 7.22
CA SER A 314 -7.05 -19.46 7.25
C SER A 314 -6.23 -18.79 8.36
N VAL A 315 -5.77 -19.57 9.33
CA VAL A 315 -4.90 -19.13 10.42
C VAL A 315 -3.64 -19.97 10.35
N TYR A 316 -2.48 -19.33 10.35
CA TYR A 316 -1.20 -20.00 10.20
C TYR A 316 -0.14 -19.42 11.15
N GLU A 317 0.53 -20.30 11.90
CA GLU A 317 1.60 -19.92 12.84
C GLU A 317 1.16 -18.76 13.75
N SER A 318 0.02 -18.93 14.42
CA SER A 318 -0.58 -17.91 15.31
C SER A 318 -0.76 -18.40 16.75
N PRO A 319 0.34 -18.70 17.47
CA PRO A 319 0.25 -19.34 18.77
C PRO A 319 -0.34 -18.45 19.87
N GLY A 320 -0.38 -17.13 19.68
CA GLY A 320 -1.03 -16.17 20.60
C GLY A 320 -2.55 -16.14 20.43
N LEU A 321 -3.05 -16.44 19.23
CA LEU A 321 -4.45 -16.30 18.88
C LEU A 321 -5.35 -17.30 19.64
N ASN A 322 -6.30 -16.77 20.43
CA ASN A 322 -7.23 -17.55 21.25
C ASN A 322 -8.59 -17.75 20.59
N LEU A 323 -8.77 -18.93 20.00
CA LEU A 323 -10.02 -19.44 19.40
C LEU A 323 -10.63 -20.55 20.28
N SER A 324 -10.60 -20.39 21.60
CA SER A 324 -11.24 -21.34 22.53
C SER A 324 -12.75 -21.13 22.68
N SER A 325 -13.27 -19.95 22.38
CA SER A 325 -14.68 -19.60 22.56
C SER A 325 -15.12 -18.60 21.49
N MET A 326 -16.39 -18.64 21.09
CA MET A 326 -16.99 -17.58 20.28
C MET A 326 -17.38 -16.33 21.09
N TYR A 327 -17.17 -16.38 22.41
CA TYR A 327 -17.45 -15.28 23.35
C TYR A 327 -16.14 -14.73 23.92
N GLY A 328 -16.02 -13.41 23.92
CA GLY A 328 -15.00 -12.64 24.64
C GLY A 328 -15.61 -11.85 25.79
N VAL A 329 -14.86 -10.88 26.29
CA VAL A 329 -15.30 -9.93 27.32
C VAL A 329 -15.24 -8.50 26.77
N ASP A 330 -16.27 -7.69 27.04
CA ASP A 330 -16.26 -6.27 26.70
C ASP A 330 -15.46 -5.43 27.73
N ASP A 331 -15.33 -4.13 27.48
CA ASP A 331 -14.63 -3.18 28.38
C ASP A 331 -15.23 -3.10 29.79
N GLN A 332 -16.48 -3.56 29.96
CA GLN A 332 -17.18 -3.62 31.24
C GLN A 332 -17.07 -5.00 31.90
N GLY A 333 -16.37 -5.95 31.28
CA GLY A 333 -16.18 -7.32 31.75
C GLY A 333 -17.39 -8.24 31.51
N ASN A 334 -18.37 -7.83 30.71
CA ASN A 334 -19.49 -8.69 30.35
C ASN A 334 -19.10 -9.65 29.23
N SER A 335 -19.64 -10.87 29.28
CA SER A 335 -19.47 -11.82 28.18
C SER A 335 -20.25 -11.34 26.95
N VAL A 336 -19.56 -11.19 25.82
CA VAL A 336 -20.13 -10.78 24.54
C VAL A 336 -19.68 -11.74 23.45
N GLN A 337 -20.57 -12.06 22.51
CA GLN A 337 -20.18 -12.88 21.36
C GLN A 337 -19.29 -12.04 20.44
N THR A 338 -18.06 -12.50 20.24
CA THR A 338 -17.04 -11.86 19.40
C THR A 338 -16.91 -12.55 18.05
N TRP A 339 -17.27 -13.83 17.95
CA TRP A 339 -17.19 -14.59 16.70
C TRP A 339 -18.58 -14.99 16.19
N TYR A 340 -18.82 -14.77 14.91
CA TYR A 340 -20.07 -15.09 14.23
C TYR A 340 -19.76 -15.86 12.96
N TRP A 341 -20.02 -17.17 12.95
CA TRP A 341 -19.79 -18.01 11.77
C TRP A 341 -20.75 -17.62 10.63
N PRO A 342 -20.21 -17.27 9.44
CA PRO A 342 -21.02 -17.12 8.24
C PRO A 342 -21.80 -18.38 7.91
N THR A 343 -22.97 -18.24 7.29
CA THR A 343 -23.80 -19.38 6.87
C THR A 343 -23.23 -20.08 5.64
N ASN A 344 -22.53 -19.36 4.76
CA ASN A 344 -21.89 -19.88 3.56
C ASN A 344 -20.38 -20.04 3.75
N VAL A 345 -19.93 -21.04 4.53
CA VAL A 345 -18.50 -21.35 4.73
C VAL A 345 -18.03 -22.34 3.67
N SER A 346 -16.92 -22.01 3.00
CA SER A 346 -16.30 -22.85 1.97
C SER A 346 -15.04 -23.56 2.48
N SER A 347 -14.24 -22.92 3.33
CA SER A 347 -12.95 -23.45 3.79
C SER A 347 -12.61 -23.02 5.22
N VAL A 348 -12.02 -23.93 6.00
CA VAL A 348 -11.45 -23.63 7.31
C VAL A 348 -10.09 -24.31 7.46
N GLY A 349 -9.03 -23.55 7.63
CA GLY A 349 -7.70 -24.03 8.02
C GLY A 349 -7.22 -23.27 9.25
N ILE A 350 -6.92 -23.95 10.34
CA ILE A 350 -6.38 -23.32 11.54
C ILE A 350 -5.16 -24.11 11.99
N TYR A 351 -3.99 -23.49 11.94
CA TYR A 351 -2.73 -24.11 12.27
C TYR A 351 -1.99 -23.33 13.34
N ASN A 352 -1.54 -24.06 14.34
CA ASN A 352 -0.76 -23.53 15.45
C ASN A 352 -1.45 -22.34 16.13
N ALA A 353 -2.68 -22.53 16.59
CA ALA A 353 -3.44 -21.56 17.40
C ALA A 353 -4.08 -22.23 18.63
N ILE A 354 -4.55 -21.45 19.60
CA ILE A 354 -5.28 -21.98 20.77
C ILE A 354 -6.72 -22.26 20.32
N ILE A 355 -7.18 -23.51 20.36
CA ILE A 355 -8.51 -23.88 19.81
C ILE A 355 -9.29 -24.73 20.84
N ALA A 356 -10.62 -24.62 20.86
CA ALA A 356 -11.50 -25.56 21.56
C ALA A 356 -12.86 -25.73 20.84
N ASN A 357 -13.61 -26.79 21.16
CA ASN A 357 -14.90 -27.10 20.53
C ASN A 357 -15.91 -25.93 20.61
N SER A 358 -15.92 -25.19 21.72
CA SER A 358 -16.84 -24.07 21.96
C SER A 358 -16.70 -22.91 20.98
N PHE A 359 -15.59 -22.81 20.25
CA PHE A 359 -15.46 -21.87 19.14
C PHE A 359 -16.33 -22.26 17.93
N PHE A 360 -16.63 -23.55 17.77
CA PHE A 360 -17.35 -24.11 16.62
C PHE A 360 -18.82 -24.40 16.89
N ASP A 361 -19.37 -24.14 18.08
CA ASP A 361 -20.74 -24.61 18.43
C ASP A 361 -21.82 -24.19 17.42
N THR A 362 -21.79 -22.93 16.95
CA THR A 362 -22.76 -22.40 15.98
C THR A 362 -22.46 -22.91 14.57
N PHE A 363 -21.19 -23.06 14.18
CA PHE A 363 -20.81 -23.72 12.94
C PHE A 363 -21.31 -25.17 12.88
N VAL A 364 -21.10 -25.94 13.94
CA VAL A 364 -21.56 -27.33 14.06
C VAL A 364 -23.09 -27.39 14.00
N ALA A 365 -23.79 -26.50 14.71
CA ALA A 365 -25.24 -26.43 14.68
C ALA A 365 -25.78 -26.12 13.26
N GLN A 366 -25.14 -25.18 12.55
CA GLN A 366 -25.46 -24.85 11.15
C GLN A 366 -25.27 -26.06 10.24
N GLN A 367 -24.13 -26.76 10.34
CA GLN A 367 -23.82 -27.94 9.52
C GLN A 367 -24.73 -29.15 9.81
N ASN A 368 -25.23 -29.27 11.04
CA ASN A 368 -26.24 -30.26 11.44
C ASN A 368 -27.67 -29.89 10.99
N GLY A 369 -27.89 -28.68 10.48
CA GLY A 369 -29.17 -28.21 9.98
C GLY A 369 -29.75 -29.11 8.87
N SER A 370 -31.08 -29.25 8.86
CA SER A 370 -31.80 -30.04 7.85
C SER A 370 -31.68 -29.39 6.47
N MET A 371 -31.39 -30.18 5.43
CA MET A 371 -31.30 -29.73 4.02
C MET A 371 -32.59 -29.11 3.46
N ASN A 372 -33.71 -29.16 4.21
CA ASN A 372 -35.04 -28.84 3.71
C ASN A 372 -35.60 -27.48 4.16
N ALA A 373 -34.87 -26.70 4.95
CA ALA A 373 -35.28 -25.35 5.33
C ALA A 373 -34.58 -24.32 4.43
N THR A 374 -35.37 -23.66 3.58
CA THR A 374 -35.06 -22.40 2.85
C THR A 374 -34.04 -22.38 1.71
N GLY A 375 -33.45 -23.50 1.29
CA GLY A 375 -32.61 -23.54 0.08
C GLY A 375 -31.14 -23.18 0.32
N ASP A 376 -30.79 -22.79 1.54
CA ASP A 376 -29.41 -22.64 1.99
C ASP A 376 -28.90 -24.01 2.46
N THR A 377 -28.55 -24.86 1.50
CA THR A 377 -27.89 -26.12 1.82
C THR A 377 -26.46 -25.77 2.26
N PRO A 378 -25.99 -26.15 3.48
CA PRO A 378 -24.57 -26.00 3.79
C PRO A 378 -23.80 -26.83 2.77
N SER A 379 -23.07 -26.16 1.88
CA SER A 379 -22.17 -26.81 0.95
C SER A 379 -21.14 -27.60 1.75
N THR A 380 -20.83 -28.82 1.32
CA THR A 380 -19.64 -29.51 1.82
C THR A 380 -18.45 -28.56 1.66
N LEU A 381 -17.74 -28.30 2.75
CA LEU A 381 -16.55 -27.47 2.69
C LEU A 381 -15.55 -28.09 1.70
N SER A 382 -14.82 -27.26 0.96
CA SER A 382 -13.73 -27.73 0.11
C SER A 382 -12.51 -28.13 0.92
N TYR A 383 -12.35 -27.57 2.12
CA TYR A 383 -11.19 -27.80 2.99
C TYR A 383 -11.55 -27.64 4.47
N PHE A 384 -11.01 -28.49 5.34
CA PHE A 384 -11.20 -28.38 6.79
C PHE A 384 -10.03 -28.99 7.56
N SER A 385 -9.17 -28.20 8.20
CA SER A 385 -8.04 -28.72 8.99
C SER A 385 -7.79 -27.89 10.23
N LEU A 386 -7.43 -28.57 11.33
CA LEU A 386 -7.20 -27.97 12.64
C LEU A 386 -5.92 -28.52 13.29
N GLU A 387 -5.01 -27.66 13.69
CA GLU A 387 -3.83 -27.99 14.48
C GLU A 387 -3.69 -26.99 15.64
N ALA A 388 -3.86 -27.48 16.87
CA ALA A 388 -3.86 -26.62 18.06
C ALA A 388 -2.46 -26.51 18.70
N THR A 389 -2.08 -25.32 19.16
CA THR A 389 -0.86 -25.09 19.97
C THR A 389 -1.03 -25.52 21.42
N ASN A 390 -2.23 -25.33 21.98
CA ASN A 390 -2.53 -25.78 23.32
C ASN A 390 -2.93 -27.26 23.31
N ARG A 391 -2.50 -27.99 24.35
CA ARG A 391 -2.91 -29.37 24.65
C ARG A 391 -4.39 -29.46 25.07
N SER A 392 -5.27 -28.62 24.52
CA SER A 392 -6.70 -28.67 24.81
C SER A 392 -7.32 -29.89 24.12
N HIS A 393 -8.27 -30.50 24.82
CA HIS A 393 -9.04 -31.64 24.35
C HIS A 393 -10.02 -31.20 23.26
N LEU A 394 -9.52 -30.95 22.04
CA LEU A 394 -10.39 -30.91 20.87
C LEU A 394 -11.08 -32.28 20.75
N ASP A 395 -12.37 -32.33 21.06
CA ASP A 395 -13.19 -33.51 20.81
C ASP A 395 -13.49 -33.60 19.32
N CYS A 396 -12.73 -34.44 18.64
CA CYS A 396 -12.89 -34.71 17.22
C CYS A 396 -14.14 -35.51 16.87
N THR A 397 -14.89 -36.05 17.85
CA THR A 397 -16.12 -36.84 17.61
C THR A 397 -17.14 -36.04 16.80
N THR A 398 -17.32 -34.77 17.13
CA THR A 398 -18.24 -33.87 16.43
C THR A 398 -17.85 -33.69 14.96
N PHE A 399 -16.57 -33.42 14.67
CA PHE A 399 -16.08 -33.22 13.31
C PHE A 399 -16.09 -34.54 12.51
N ASN A 400 -15.75 -35.67 13.14
CA ASN A 400 -15.87 -37.00 12.54
C ASN A 400 -17.32 -37.32 12.15
N ASN A 401 -18.30 -36.90 12.95
CA ASN A 401 -19.71 -37.07 12.61
C ASN A 401 -20.11 -36.18 11.42
N LEU A 402 -19.67 -34.91 11.40
CA LEU A 402 -19.88 -34.03 10.24
C LEU A 402 -19.26 -34.60 8.96
N GLN A 403 -18.05 -35.17 9.05
CA GLN A 403 -17.39 -35.86 7.93
C GLN A 403 -18.20 -37.07 7.45
N LYS A 404 -18.69 -37.94 8.35
CA LYS A 404 -19.56 -39.07 8.00
C LYS A 404 -20.87 -38.66 7.32
N MET A 405 -21.35 -37.44 7.60
CA MET A 405 -22.52 -36.84 6.96
C MET A 405 -22.20 -36.10 5.65
N ASN A 406 -20.96 -36.19 5.14
CA ASN A 406 -20.47 -35.46 3.97
C ASN A 406 -20.58 -33.93 4.10
N ARG A 407 -20.48 -33.39 5.32
CA ARG A 407 -20.43 -31.94 5.57
C ARG A 407 -18.99 -31.40 5.53
N LEU A 408 -18.00 -32.24 5.81
CA LEU A 408 -16.57 -31.94 5.72
C LEU A 408 -15.90 -32.80 4.63
N PRO A 409 -14.75 -32.36 4.06
CA PRO A 409 -13.97 -33.16 3.11
C PRO A 409 -13.59 -34.55 3.62
N GLN A 410 -13.58 -35.55 2.71
CA GLN A 410 -13.17 -36.92 3.04
C GLN A 410 -11.64 -37.13 2.97
N THR A 411 -10.92 -36.28 2.23
CA THR A 411 -9.51 -36.48 1.87
C THR A 411 -8.53 -35.51 2.52
N GLU A 412 -9.00 -34.36 3.03
CA GLU A 412 -8.17 -33.23 3.49
C GLU A 412 -8.66 -32.69 4.85
N ALA A 413 -8.91 -33.62 5.79
CA ALA A 413 -9.19 -33.28 7.18
C ALA A 413 -8.10 -33.83 8.10
N THR A 414 -7.13 -32.98 8.43
CA THR A 414 -6.09 -33.25 9.43
C THR A 414 -6.46 -32.61 10.75
N PHE A 415 -6.46 -33.40 11.84
CA PHE A 415 -6.51 -32.86 13.20
C PHE A 415 -5.31 -33.36 14.01
N ALA A 416 -4.38 -32.44 14.27
CA ALA A 416 -3.13 -32.75 14.96
C ALA A 416 -3.06 -32.01 16.31
N SER A 417 -2.59 -32.72 17.33
CA SER A 417 -2.06 -32.12 18.55
C SER A 417 -0.59 -32.54 18.69
N THR A 418 0.29 -31.62 19.07
CA THR A 418 1.75 -31.83 19.18
C THR A 418 2.19 -32.84 20.24
N THR A 419 1.24 -33.50 20.93
CA THR A 419 1.49 -34.60 21.86
C THR A 419 0.78 -35.88 21.43
N GLY A 420 1.17 -36.50 20.32
CA GLY A 420 0.95 -37.94 20.04
C GLY A 420 -0.49 -38.46 19.99
N TYR A 421 -1.52 -37.63 20.19
CA TYR A 421 -2.91 -37.93 19.94
C TYR A 421 -3.28 -37.23 18.63
N TYR A 422 -2.92 -37.90 17.54
CA TYR A 422 -3.54 -37.65 16.25
C TYR A 422 -5.03 -37.97 16.40
N CYS A 423 -5.91 -37.05 16.03
CA CYS A 423 -7.24 -37.48 15.62
C CYS A 423 -7.04 -38.18 14.27
N GLU A 424 -6.65 -39.46 14.31
CA GLU A 424 -6.43 -40.24 13.10
C GLU A 424 -7.74 -40.41 12.34
N SER A 425 -7.95 -39.56 11.33
CA SER A 425 -8.54 -40.00 10.08
C SER A 425 -7.39 -40.06 9.07
N ARG A 426 -7.02 -41.27 8.64
CA ARG A 426 -5.97 -41.48 7.65
C ARG A 426 -6.42 -40.91 6.30
N GLY A 427 -5.92 -39.74 5.96
CA GLY A 427 -5.92 -39.17 4.60
C GLY A 427 -4.49 -38.73 4.26
N LEU A 428 -3.87 -39.49 3.35
CA LEU A 428 -2.50 -39.40 2.81
C LEU A 428 -1.80 -38.03 2.89
N HIS A 429 -0.70 -37.97 3.65
CA HIS A 429 0.33 -36.93 3.55
C HIS A 429 1.00 -37.00 2.17
N TRP A 430 1.03 -35.88 1.44
CA TRP A 430 2.03 -35.63 0.40
C TRP A 430 3.01 -34.61 0.97
N ASP A 431 4.20 -35.09 1.35
CA ASP A 431 5.35 -34.24 1.62
C ASP A 431 5.90 -33.71 0.28
N TRP A 432 5.65 -32.43 0.01
CA TRP A 432 6.61 -31.54 -0.62
C TRP A 432 6.95 -30.55 0.49
N TRP A 433 8.19 -30.45 0.99
CA TRP A 433 9.33 -29.82 0.35
C TRP A 433 10.64 -30.55 0.68
N GLY A 434 11.51 -30.66 -0.32
CA GLY A 434 12.85 -31.23 -0.19
C GLY A 434 13.84 -30.31 0.55
N GLY A 435 14.87 -30.92 1.13
CA GLY A 435 15.97 -30.18 1.74
C GLY A 435 16.83 -31.04 2.66
N GLU A 436 17.65 -31.89 2.06
CA GLU A 436 18.94 -32.40 2.53
C GLU A 436 19.05 -33.13 3.89
N SER A 437 19.44 -34.40 3.73
CA SER A 437 20.02 -35.30 4.70
C SER A 437 21.21 -34.71 5.48
N GLU A 438 21.28 -34.96 6.78
CA GLU A 438 22.55 -35.38 7.38
C GLU A 438 22.37 -36.27 8.61
N ASN A 439 23.24 -37.29 8.64
CA ASN A 439 23.23 -38.44 9.53
C ASN A 439 23.58 -38.06 10.98
N LEU A 440 22.87 -38.63 11.95
CA LEU A 440 23.43 -38.84 13.29
C LEU A 440 23.19 -40.26 13.77
N ARG A 441 24.30 -41.01 13.79
CA ARG A 441 24.43 -42.34 14.37
C ARG A 441 24.32 -42.27 15.88
N VAL A 442 23.63 -43.28 16.38
CA VAL A 442 23.63 -43.80 17.75
C VAL A 442 25.05 -43.96 18.31
N VAL A 443 25.28 -43.39 19.49
CA VAL A 443 25.85 -44.09 20.66
C VAL A 443 24.89 -43.89 21.82
#